data_AF-A0A162H234-F1
#
_entry.id   AF-A0A162H234-F1
#
_cell.length_a   1.000
_cell.length_b   1.000
_cell.length_c   1.000
_cell.angle_alpha   90.00
_cell.angle_beta   90.00
_cell.angle_gamma   90.00
#
_symmetry.space_group_name_H-M   'P 1'
#
loop_
_entity.id
_entity.type
_entity.pdbx_description
1 polymer ?
#
loop_
_entity_poly.entity_id
_entity_poly.type
_entity_poly.pdbx_seq_one_letter_code
_entity_poly.pdbx_strand_id
1 'polypeptide(L)'
;MKALTTVLMITLFTANAFAAGIFGWIKPDRPGRPGPYEPHRPNITCSATDDGWEEHWGGHGSCRECLAKHGNCVETCKSSFYSCTAEGTDYRGYRMTMQGRGPDRYSSERDAIYQCQYRYNNCRIVSCSETSETVSRRDCR
;
A
#
# COMPACT_ATOMS: atom_id res chain seq x y z
N MET A 1 3.12 -2.27 -58.22
CA MET A 1 3.26 -3.33 -57.20
C MET A 1 2.87 -2.70 -55.88
N LYS A 2 1.66 -2.96 -55.35
CA LYS A 2 1.37 -3.89 -54.21
C LYS A 2 2.25 -3.54 -52.98
N ALA A 3 1.77 -3.24 -51.77
CA ALA A 3 0.47 -3.37 -51.15
C ALA A 3 0.38 -2.40 -49.94
N LEU A 4 -0.85 -1.98 -49.60
CA LEU A 4 -1.24 -1.54 -48.27
C LEU A 4 -0.97 -2.66 -47.25
N THR A 5 -0.31 -2.35 -46.14
CA THR A 5 -0.54 -3.10 -44.89
C THR A 5 -0.29 -2.22 -43.66
N THR A 6 -1.40 -1.84 -43.05
CA THR A 6 -1.61 -1.53 -41.64
C THR A 6 -0.83 -2.47 -40.70
N VAL A 7 -0.09 -1.88 -39.76
CA VAL A 7 0.35 -2.55 -38.51
C VAL A 7 -0.30 -1.76 -37.37
N LEU A 8 -1.58 -2.01 -37.10
CA LEU A 8 -2.08 -2.92 -36.07
C LEU A 8 -1.43 -2.69 -34.69
N MET A 9 -2.21 -2.05 -33.83
CA MET A 9 -2.09 -2.05 -32.37
C MET A 9 -1.70 -3.43 -31.84
N ILE A 10 -0.69 -3.49 -30.96
CA ILE A 10 -0.49 -4.63 -30.06
C ILE A 10 -0.14 -4.08 -28.66
N THR A 11 -1.18 -4.18 -27.80
CA THR A 11 -1.18 -4.40 -26.35
C THR A 11 -0.65 -3.30 -25.41
N LEU A 12 -1.55 -2.36 -25.08
CA LEU A 12 -1.77 -1.94 -23.69
C LEU A 12 -2.36 -3.14 -22.92
N PHE A 13 -1.55 -3.92 -22.22
CA PHE A 13 -1.98 -4.71 -21.07
C PHE A 13 -0.74 -5.23 -20.35
N THR A 14 -0.32 -4.55 -19.28
CA THR A 14 0.21 -5.17 -18.05
C THR A 14 0.57 -4.07 -17.05
N ALA A 15 -0.36 -3.74 -16.16
CA ALA A 15 -0.12 -3.51 -14.74
C ALA A 15 -1.41 -3.07 -14.03
N ASN A 16 -2.51 -3.81 -14.21
CA ASN A 16 -3.60 -3.81 -13.23
C ASN A 16 -3.52 -5.13 -12.45
N ALA A 17 -2.42 -5.32 -11.75
CA ALA A 17 -2.33 -6.28 -10.65
C ALA A 17 -2.02 -5.46 -9.39
N PHE A 18 -2.50 -5.90 -8.23
CA PHE A 18 -2.33 -5.28 -6.91
C PHE A 18 -3.34 -4.18 -6.51
N ALA A 19 -4.64 -4.39 -6.74
CA ALA A 19 -5.69 -3.71 -5.93
C ALA A 19 -6.47 -4.68 -5.01
N ALA A 20 -6.09 -5.98 -4.98
CA ALA A 20 -6.79 -6.99 -4.18
C ALA A 20 -6.27 -7.12 -2.72
N GLY A 21 -5.29 -6.30 -2.31
CA GLY A 21 -4.60 -6.49 -1.02
C GLY A 21 -5.10 -5.61 0.14
N ILE A 22 -5.81 -4.52 -0.13
CA ILE A 22 -6.05 -3.45 0.86
C ILE A 22 -7.39 -3.57 1.60
N PHE A 23 -8.44 -4.04 0.92
CA PHE A 23 -9.78 -4.15 1.53
C PHE A 23 -9.89 -5.23 2.61
N GLY A 24 -8.92 -6.15 2.71
CA GLY A 24 -8.88 -7.16 3.78
C GLY A 24 -8.49 -6.60 5.16
N TRP A 25 -7.78 -5.46 5.19
CA TRP A 25 -7.21 -4.86 6.41
C TRP A 25 -8.08 -3.76 7.00
N ILE A 26 -8.89 -3.09 6.18
CA ILE A 26 -9.85 -2.07 6.62
C ILE A 26 -11.17 -2.77 6.96
N LYS A 27 -11.25 -3.42 8.13
CA LYS A 27 -12.55 -3.84 8.68
C LYS A 27 -13.07 -2.75 9.61
N PRO A 28 -14.32 -2.28 9.45
CA PRO A 28 -14.93 -1.35 10.39
C PRO A 28 -15.01 -1.97 11.78
N ASP A 29 -14.57 -1.21 12.78
CA ASP A 29 -14.39 -1.60 14.18
C ASP A 29 -15.63 -2.31 14.76
N ARG A 30 -15.45 -3.52 15.30
CA ARG A 30 -16.29 -4.04 16.40
C ARG A 30 -15.50 -3.84 17.71
N PRO A 31 -16.13 -3.36 18.80
CA PRO A 31 -15.43 -3.18 20.08
C PRO A 31 -15.14 -4.55 20.70
N GLY A 32 -13.97 -5.11 20.38
CA GLY A 32 -13.46 -6.37 20.89
C GLY A 32 -12.13 -6.14 21.59
N ARG A 33 -11.97 -6.75 22.76
CA ARG A 33 -10.79 -6.70 23.63
C ARG A 33 -9.50 -7.12 22.88
N PRO A 34 -8.37 -6.41 23.05
CA PRO A 34 -7.10 -6.75 22.39
C PRO A 34 -6.63 -8.17 22.65
N GLY A 35 -6.60 -8.98 21.61
CA GLY A 35 -5.86 -10.25 21.61
C GLY A 35 -4.40 -10.02 21.20
N PRO A 36 -3.46 -10.91 21.56
CA PRO A 36 -2.04 -10.82 21.17
C PRO A 36 -1.78 -10.94 19.64
N TYR A 37 -2.85 -11.07 18.84
CA TYR A 37 -2.87 -11.08 17.38
C TYR A 37 -3.66 -9.89 16.81
N GLU A 38 -3.79 -8.78 17.54
CA GLU A 38 -4.47 -7.60 17.01
C GLU A 38 -3.69 -7.01 15.83
N PRO A 39 -4.34 -6.82 14.66
CA PRO A 39 -3.73 -6.10 13.56
C PRO A 39 -3.46 -4.67 14.05
N HIS A 40 -2.18 -4.35 14.17
CA HIS A 40 -1.74 -2.99 14.45
C HIS A 40 -2.42 -2.06 13.44
N ARG A 41 -3.08 -1.01 13.94
CA ARG A 41 -3.86 -0.10 13.11
C ARG A 41 -2.95 0.49 12.02
N PRO A 42 -3.41 0.57 10.76
CA PRO A 42 -2.63 1.23 9.72
C PRO A 42 -2.30 2.67 10.13
N ASN A 43 -1.07 3.11 9.86
CA ASN A 43 -0.66 4.50 10.06
C ASN A 43 -1.32 5.35 8.98
N ILE A 44 -2.53 5.82 9.26
CA ILE A 44 -3.30 6.69 8.38
C ILE A 44 -2.98 8.15 8.72
N THR A 45 -2.51 8.90 7.74
CA THR A 45 -2.30 10.36 7.82
C THR A 45 -3.16 11.04 6.77
N CYS A 46 -3.96 12.02 7.19
CA CYS A 46 -4.82 12.79 6.30
C CYS A 46 -4.35 14.25 6.24
N SER A 47 -4.42 14.84 5.06
CA SER A 47 -4.19 16.27 4.83
C SER A 47 -5.25 16.81 3.87
N ALA A 48 -5.78 18.00 4.15
CA ALA A 48 -6.71 18.69 3.27
C ALA A 48 -5.99 19.81 2.53
N THR A 49 -6.15 19.83 1.20
CA THR A 49 -5.49 20.82 0.36
C THR A 49 -6.38 21.41 -0.73
N ASP A 50 -6.17 22.68 -1.08
CA ASP A 50 -6.64 23.27 -2.32
C ASP A 50 -5.60 23.15 -3.47
N ASP A 51 -5.98 23.54 -4.68
CA ASP A 51 -5.07 23.57 -5.85
C ASP A 51 -4.19 24.85 -5.88
N GLY A 52 -4.15 25.61 -4.78
CA GLY A 52 -3.45 26.88 -4.64
C GLY A 52 -1.97 26.72 -4.28
N TRP A 53 -1.15 27.71 -4.64
CA TRP A 53 0.30 27.69 -4.40
C TRP A 53 0.66 27.79 -2.90
N GLU A 54 -0.21 28.37 -2.07
CA GLU A 54 0.00 28.59 -0.63
C GLU A 54 0.15 27.27 0.16
N GLU A 55 -0.28 26.15 -0.42
CA GLU A 55 -0.31 24.84 0.21
C GLU A 55 0.94 23.98 0.00
N HIS A 56 1.94 24.50 -0.72
CA HIS A 56 3.24 23.84 -0.97
C HIS A 56 3.91 23.27 0.30
N TRP A 57 3.63 23.85 1.48
CA TRP A 57 4.32 23.54 2.74
C TRP A 57 3.65 22.49 3.63
N GLY A 58 2.57 21.83 3.19
CA GLY A 58 2.03 20.67 3.90
C GLY A 58 0.53 20.64 4.16
N GLY A 59 -0.24 21.50 3.49
CA GLY A 59 -1.70 21.51 3.61
C GLY A 59 -2.25 21.82 5.00
N HIS A 60 -3.55 21.60 5.18
CA HIS A 60 -4.26 21.75 6.46
C HIS A 60 -4.52 20.40 7.12
N GLY A 61 -4.60 20.39 8.45
CA GLY A 61 -4.84 19.15 9.21
C GLY A 61 -6.26 18.63 9.11
N SER A 62 -7.20 19.41 8.55
CA SER A 62 -8.59 19.01 8.37
C SER A 62 -9.30 19.78 7.25
N CYS A 63 -10.37 19.19 6.69
CA CYS A 63 -11.28 19.86 5.77
C CYS A 63 -11.83 21.19 6.31
N ARG A 64 -12.16 21.26 7.61
CA ARG A 64 -12.72 22.48 8.21
C ARG A 64 -11.72 23.63 8.20
N GLU A 65 -10.47 23.33 8.54
CA GLU A 65 -9.40 24.31 8.55
C GLU A 65 -9.09 24.81 7.13
N CYS A 66 -9.04 23.88 6.17
CA CYS A 66 -8.87 24.22 4.76
C CYS A 66 -10.04 25.09 4.26
N LEU A 67 -11.29 24.68 4.47
CA LEU A 67 -12.47 25.42 4.01
C LEU A 67 -12.66 26.79 4.68
N ALA A 68 -12.05 27.01 5.85
CA ALA A 68 -12.09 28.30 6.52
C ALA A 68 -11.22 29.36 5.79
N LYS A 69 -10.21 28.91 5.04
CA LYS A 69 -9.27 29.78 4.31
C LYS A 69 -9.49 29.71 2.80
N HIS A 70 -9.88 28.54 2.31
CA HIS A 70 -9.99 28.21 0.89
C HIS A 70 -11.43 27.82 0.55
N GLY A 71 -11.87 28.16 -0.66
CA GLY A 71 -13.23 27.83 -1.09
C GLY A 71 -13.40 26.35 -1.41
N ASN A 72 -12.38 25.72 -2.01
CA ASN A 72 -12.45 24.37 -2.56
C ASN A 72 -11.29 23.54 -2.00
N CYS A 73 -11.58 22.47 -1.27
CA CYS A 73 -10.58 21.67 -0.59
C CYS A 73 -10.81 20.18 -0.84
N VAL A 74 -9.73 19.45 -0.99
CA VAL A 74 -9.73 18.00 -1.12
C VAL A 74 -8.93 17.38 0.01
N GLU A 75 -9.56 16.54 0.82
CA GLU A 75 -8.88 15.75 1.83
C GLU A 75 -8.35 14.46 1.21
N THR A 76 -7.05 14.22 1.41
CA THR A 76 -6.36 12.99 1.01
C THR A 76 -5.81 12.29 2.24
N CYS A 77 -6.24 11.06 2.47
CA CYS A 77 -5.68 10.18 3.49
C CYS A 77 -4.75 9.15 2.85
N LYS A 78 -3.55 9.04 3.39
CA LYS A 78 -2.55 8.04 3.01
C LYS A 78 -2.36 7.05 4.16
N SER A 79 -2.26 5.78 3.83
CA SER A 79 -1.81 4.74 4.76
C SER A 79 -0.38 4.37 4.42
N SER A 80 0.52 4.35 5.39
CA SER A 80 1.83 3.72 5.22
C SER A 80 1.82 2.27 5.71
N PHE A 81 2.55 1.42 4.99
CA PHE A 81 2.79 0.04 5.36
C PHE A 81 4.20 -0.36 4.93
N TYR A 82 4.76 -1.33 5.63
CA TYR A 82 6.01 -1.97 5.27
C TYR A 82 5.73 -3.22 4.43
N SER A 83 6.58 -3.44 3.44
CA SER A 83 6.62 -4.69 2.71
C SER A 83 8.03 -5.26 2.78
N CYS A 84 8.14 -6.48 3.29
CA CYS A 84 9.39 -7.19 3.41
C CYS A 84 9.36 -8.47 2.56
N THR A 85 10.46 -8.76 1.90
CA THR A 85 10.64 -9.99 1.13
C THR A 85 11.60 -10.91 1.86
N ALA A 86 11.13 -12.12 2.15
CA ALA A 86 11.94 -13.24 2.58
C ALA A 86 12.29 -14.12 1.38
N GLU A 87 13.48 -14.72 1.40
CA GLU A 87 13.93 -15.69 0.42
C GLU A 87 14.25 -17.00 1.12
N GLY A 88 13.77 -18.11 0.58
CA GLY A 88 14.09 -19.46 1.02
C GLY A 88 14.41 -20.38 -0.16
N THR A 89 14.78 -21.62 0.13
CA THR A 89 15.11 -22.64 -0.86
C THR A 89 14.11 -23.79 -0.80
N ASP A 90 13.62 -24.23 -1.96
CA ASP A 90 12.76 -25.41 -2.06
C ASP A 90 13.56 -26.73 -1.96
N TYR A 91 12.86 -27.87 -1.99
CA TYR A 91 13.49 -29.19 -1.91
C TYR A 91 14.37 -29.54 -3.13
N ARG A 92 14.24 -28.80 -4.24
CA ARG A 92 15.03 -28.97 -5.47
C ARG A 92 16.22 -28.02 -5.54
N GLY A 93 16.39 -27.12 -4.55
CA GLY A 93 17.49 -26.16 -4.52
C GLY A 93 17.17 -24.81 -5.18
N TYR A 94 15.93 -24.55 -5.60
CA TYR A 94 15.55 -23.27 -6.20
C TYR A 94 15.27 -22.21 -5.14
N ARG A 95 15.75 -20.99 -5.38
CA ARG A 95 15.48 -19.82 -4.52
C ARG A 95 14.09 -19.28 -4.83
N MET A 96 13.28 -19.15 -3.79
CA MET A 96 11.90 -18.68 -3.84
C MET A 96 11.72 -17.51 -2.89
N THR A 97 10.91 -16.53 -3.29
CA THR A 97 10.65 -15.33 -2.50
C THR A 97 9.22 -15.31 -1.98
N MET A 98 9.05 -14.87 -0.73
CA MET A 98 7.77 -14.64 -0.08
C MET A 98 7.70 -13.20 0.41
N GLN A 99 6.54 -12.56 0.26
CA GLN A 99 6.35 -11.18 0.69
C GLN A 99 5.42 -11.14 1.91
N GLY A 100 5.89 -10.49 2.97
CA GLY A 100 5.08 -10.10 4.12
C GLY A 100 4.72 -8.62 4.06
N ARG A 101 3.56 -8.27 4.60
CA ARG A 101 3.09 -6.89 4.70
C ARG A 101 2.54 -6.61 6.09
N GLY A 102 2.82 -5.41 6.60
CA GLY A 102 2.41 -5.01 7.94
C GLY A 102 2.55 -3.51 8.16
N PRO A 103 1.97 -2.99 9.25
CA PRO A 103 1.99 -1.56 9.58
C PRO A 103 3.37 -1.06 10.01
N ASP A 104 4.26 -1.97 10.41
CA ASP A 104 5.63 -1.68 10.80
C ASP A 104 6.59 -2.72 10.20
N ARG A 105 7.88 -2.38 10.21
CA ARG A 105 8.93 -3.23 9.66
C ARG A 105 8.99 -4.59 10.34
N TYR A 106 8.91 -4.64 11.67
CA TYR A 106 9.07 -5.86 12.44
C TYR A 106 7.93 -6.85 12.17
N SER A 107 6.68 -6.37 12.17
CA SER A 107 5.53 -7.21 11.84
C SER A 107 5.60 -7.76 10.41
N SER A 108 6.05 -6.94 9.46
CA SER A 108 6.24 -7.32 8.05
C SER A 108 7.35 -8.36 7.85
N GLU A 109 8.48 -8.19 8.53
CA GLU A 109 9.59 -9.17 8.52
C GLU A 109 9.13 -10.50 9.10
N ARG A 110 8.45 -10.46 10.25
CA ARG A 110 7.92 -11.66 10.91
C ARG A 110 6.94 -12.42 10.01
N ASP A 111 6.01 -11.72 9.37
CA ASP A 111 5.06 -12.33 8.44
C ASP A 111 5.78 -12.94 7.22
N ALA A 112 6.72 -12.20 6.61
CA ALA A 112 7.50 -12.71 5.48
C ALA A 112 8.28 -13.99 5.82
N ILE A 113 8.94 -14.02 6.98
CA ILE A 113 9.67 -15.20 7.48
C ILE A 113 8.72 -16.34 7.79
N TYR A 114 7.59 -16.06 8.45
CA TYR A 114 6.59 -17.09 8.77
C TYR A 114 6.05 -17.77 7.50
N GLN A 115 5.66 -16.99 6.49
CA GLN A 115 5.21 -17.51 5.20
C GLN A 115 6.32 -18.29 4.47
N CYS A 116 7.56 -17.82 4.54
CA CYS A 116 8.70 -18.50 3.95
C CYS A 116 8.97 -19.86 4.63
N GLN A 117 9.08 -19.88 5.96
CA GLN A 117 9.38 -21.08 6.74
C GLN A 117 8.30 -22.16 6.61
N TYR A 118 7.06 -21.75 6.33
CA TYR A 118 5.97 -22.69 6.08
C TYR A 118 6.19 -23.53 4.81
N ARG A 119 6.94 -23.04 3.81
CA ARG A 119 7.09 -23.69 2.50
C ARG A 119 8.52 -24.01 2.11
N TYR A 120 9.50 -23.31 2.67
CA TYR A 120 10.89 -23.33 2.24
C TYR A 120 11.86 -23.38 3.42
N ASN A 121 13.09 -23.78 3.13
CA ASN A 121 14.18 -23.84 4.10
C ASN A 121 15.13 -22.66 3.92
N ASN A 122 15.99 -22.40 4.92
CA ASN A 122 17.02 -21.35 4.88
C ASN A 122 16.44 -19.94 4.62
N CYS A 123 15.27 -19.67 5.18
CA CYS A 123 14.57 -18.41 5.01
C CYS A 123 15.31 -17.23 5.65
N ARG A 124 15.49 -16.15 4.90
CA ARG A 124 16.08 -14.88 5.37
C ARG A 124 15.40 -13.68 4.71
N ILE A 125 15.39 -12.54 5.39
CA ILE A 125 14.95 -11.27 4.79
C ILE A 125 16.01 -10.79 3.79
N VAL A 126 15.56 -10.42 2.59
CA VAL A 126 16.42 -9.89 1.52
C VAL A 126 16.13 -8.43 1.20
N SER A 127 14.92 -7.96 1.46
CA SER A 127 14.55 -6.55 1.28
C SER A 127 13.39 -6.16 2.19
N CYS A 128 13.35 -4.88 2.55
CA CYS A 128 12.21 -4.24 3.20
C CYS A 128 12.09 -2.81 2.69
N SER A 129 10.88 -2.38 2.36
CA SER A 129 10.57 -1.02 1.95
C SER A 129 9.30 -0.54 2.61
N GLU A 130 9.27 0.73 3.01
CA GLU A 130 8.05 1.42 3.38
C GLU A 130 7.36 1.96 2.12
N THR A 131 6.06 1.73 2.02
CA THR A 131 5.22 2.20 0.92
C THR A 131 4.04 2.95 1.52
N SER A 132 3.65 4.07 0.90
CA SER A 132 2.42 4.80 1.25
C SER A 132 1.43 4.75 0.09
N GLU A 133 0.16 4.50 0.38
CA GLU A 133 -0.91 4.51 -0.62
C GLU A 133 -2.06 5.42 -0.18
N THR A 134 -2.74 6.04 -1.14
CA THR A 134 -3.95 6.82 -0.85
C THR A 134 -5.11 5.87 -0.57
N VAL A 135 -5.63 5.91 0.65
CA VAL A 135 -6.77 5.09 1.10
C VAL A 135 -8.10 5.82 1.02
N SER A 136 -8.06 7.16 1.00
CA SER A 136 -9.25 7.99 0.83
C SER A 136 -8.87 9.30 0.15
N ARG A 137 -9.74 9.77 -0.73
CA ARG A 137 -9.70 11.11 -1.31
C ARG A 137 -11.12 11.62 -1.42
N ARG A 138 -11.44 12.74 -0.78
CA ARG A 138 -12.79 13.32 -0.81
C ARG A 138 -12.76 14.82 -0.97
N ASP A 139 -13.78 15.34 -1.64
CA ASP A 139 -14.12 16.75 -1.57
C ASP A 139 -14.60 17.08 -0.14
N CYS A 140 -14.22 18.25 0.35
CA CYS A 140 -14.58 18.70 1.69
C CYS A 140 -15.99 19.33 1.77
N ARG A 141 -16.65 19.57 0.63
CA ARG A 141 -18.00 20.15 0.53
C ARG A 141 -19.12 19.12 0.57
#